data_AF-A0A2S7P3D0-F1
#
_entry.id   AF-A0A2S7P3D0-F1
#
_cell.length_a   1.000
_cell.length_b   1.000
_cell.length_c   1.000
_cell.angle_alpha   90.00
_cell.angle_beta   90.00
_cell.angle_gamma   90.00
#
_symmetry.space_group_name_H-M   'P 1'
#
loop_
_entity.id
_entity.type
_entity.pdbx_description
1 polymer ?
#
loop_
_entity_poly.entity_id
_entity_poly.type
_entity_poly.pdbx_seq_one_letter_code
_entity_poly.pdbx_strand_id
1 'polypeptide(L)'
;MSMDEDSSCPYPMPLPHTIRTEFGSRGCTVYGYCSTGGVLVKEANILDMNFLSLDRLHSAERSDDAAEEDKFCGSMLKVGATWWKSRQEWAEAQIGLVELTEIQKRVLVFGWPKDGVGVWVLRYKSEREVPNDFGRTNLVVTMDEKIEVMKEYGALFYEDVGAVEELKGAS
;
A
#
# COMPACT_ATOMS: atom_id res chain seq x y z
N MET A 1 -3.95 -53.21 7.12
CA MET A 1 -3.23 -51.95 7.41
C MET A 1 -2.78 -51.40 6.08
N SER A 2 -3.58 -50.49 5.52
CA SER A 2 -3.28 -49.80 4.27
C SER A 2 -3.61 -48.34 4.55
N MET A 3 -2.57 -47.55 4.83
CA MET A 3 -2.68 -46.10 4.99
C MET A 3 -2.42 -45.46 3.64
N ASP A 4 -3.54 -45.08 3.02
CA ASP A 4 -3.86 -43.76 2.49
C ASP A 4 -2.72 -42.90 1.89
N GLU A 5 -2.83 -42.80 0.56
CA GLU A 5 -2.82 -41.58 -0.26
C GLU A 5 -1.96 -40.39 0.18
N ASP A 6 -0.92 -40.18 -0.63
CA ASP A 6 -0.08 -39.00 -0.77
C ASP A 6 -0.93 -37.75 -1.02
N SER A 7 -1.46 -37.16 0.05
CA SER A 7 -2.11 -35.84 0.06
C SER A 7 -1.03 -34.76 -0.05
N SER A 8 -0.41 -34.69 -1.24
CA SER A 8 0.42 -33.57 -1.63
C SER A 8 -0.49 -32.35 -1.79
N CYS A 9 -0.37 -31.39 -0.86
CA CYS A 9 -1.04 -30.10 -0.99
C CYS A 9 -0.76 -29.54 -2.40
N PRO A 10 -1.78 -29.20 -3.21
CA PRO A 10 -1.53 -28.62 -4.51
C PRO A 10 -0.66 -27.38 -4.32
N TYR A 11 0.48 -27.32 -5.02
CA TYR A 11 1.33 -26.14 -5.09
C TYR A 11 0.43 -24.91 -5.26
N PRO A 12 0.62 -23.83 -4.48
CA PRO A 12 -0.20 -22.64 -4.64
C PRO A 12 -0.11 -22.22 -6.11
N MET A 13 -1.25 -22.24 -6.81
CA MET A 13 -1.30 -21.73 -8.17
C MET A 13 -0.73 -20.32 -8.13
N PRO A 14 0.08 -19.91 -9.13
CA PRO A 14 0.57 -18.54 -9.21
C PRO A 14 -0.63 -17.62 -9.05
N LEU A 15 -0.60 -16.79 -8.01
CA LEU A 15 -1.73 -15.91 -7.74
C LEU A 15 -1.99 -15.06 -8.99
N PRO A 16 -3.25 -14.88 -9.42
CA PRO A 16 -3.55 -14.20 -10.67
C PRO A 16 -2.86 -12.84 -10.71
N HIS A 17 -2.07 -12.59 -11.76
CA HIS A 17 -1.37 -11.32 -11.97
C HIS A 17 -2.32 -10.15 -12.22
N THR A 18 -3.64 -10.37 -12.21
CA THR A 18 -4.68 -9.40 -12.56
C THR A 18 -5.41 -8.81 -11.36
N ILE A 19 -5.25 -9.33 -10.14
CA ILE A 19 -6.03 -8.88 -8.97
C ILE A 19 -5.60 -7.47 -8.57
N ARG A 20 -6.52 -6.49 -8.60
CA ARG A 20 -6.27 -5.11 -8.12
C ARG A 20 -6.60 -4.97 -6.64
N THR A 21 -7.72 -5.51 -6.19
CA THR A 21 -8.19 -5.40 -4.81
C THR A 21 -8.60 -6.75 -4.27
N GLU A 22 -8.11 -7.10 -3.09
CA GLU A 22 -8.46 -8.33 -2.39
C GLU A 22 -9.01 -7.99 -1.00
N PHE A 23 -10.27 -8.36 -0.74
CA PHE A 23 -10.92 -8.13 0.54
C PHE A 23 -10.58 -9.26 1.51
N GLY A 24 -10.02 -8.90 2.66
CA GLY A 24 -9.72 -9.80 3.77
C GLY A 24 -10.55 -9.48 5.00
N SER A 25 -10.34 -10.23 6.09
CA SER A 25 -11.04 -10.03 7.36
C SER A 25 -10.70 -8.70 8.05
N ARG A 26 -9.61 -8.04 7.64
CA ARG A 26 -9.09 -6.80 8.24
C ARG A 26 -9.21 -5.56 7.35
N GLY A 27 -9.76 -5.70 6.15
CA GLY A 27 -9.85 -4.59 5.19
C GLY A 27 -9.59 -5.04 3.76
N CYS A 28 -9.01 -4.15 2.95
CA CYS A 28 -8.72 -4.40 1.54
C CYS A 28 -7.22 -4.23 1.27
N THR A 29 -6.62 -5.22 0.63
CA THR A 29 -5.27 -5.10 0.08
C THR A 29 -5.38 -4.67 -1.38
N VAL A 30 -4.66 -3.61 -1.74
CA VAL A 30 -4.59 -3.08 -3.10
C VAL A 30 -3.23 -3.40 -3.70
N TYR A 31 -3.22 -3.82 -4.96
CA TYR A 31 -2.03 -4.17 -5.73
C TYR A 31 -1.87 -3.26 -6.95
N GLY A 32 -0.64 -2.85 -7.23
CA GLY A 32 -0.27 -2.10 -8.44
C GLY A 32 0.87 -2.80 -9.18
N TYR A 33 0.72 -2.98 -10.50
CA TYR A 33 1.64 -3.78 -11.31
C TYR A 33 2.42 -2.91 -12.30
N CYS A 34 3.37 -2.15 -11.77
CA CYS A 34 4.10 -1.17 -12.57
C CYS A 34 4.97 -1.87 -13.64
N SER A 35 5.14 -1.23 -14.79
CA SER A 35 5.94 -1.73 -15.91
C SER A 35 7.41 -1.95 -15.58
N THR A 36 7.91 -1.27 -14.54
CA THR A 36 9.26 -1.46 -13.97
C THR A 36 9.44 -2.81 -13.27
N GLY A 37 8.36 -3.57 -13.08
CA GLY A 37 8.35 -4.88 -12.44
C GLY A 37 8.10 -4.81 -10.93
N GLY A 38 7.91 -6.00 -10.34
CA GLY A 38 7.46 -6.13 -8.96
C GLY A 38 5.99 -5.79 -8.77
N VAL A 39 5.60 -5.50 -7.53
CA VAL A 39 4.23 -5.14 -7.15
C VAL A 39 4.24 -4.11 -6.04
N LEU A 40 3.47 -3.03 -6.20
CA LEU A 40 3.13 -2.12 -5.11
C LEU A 40 1.99 -2.73 -4.31
N VAL A 41 2.12 -2.75 -2.99
CA VAL A 41 1.11 -3.30 -2.08
C VAL A 41 0.73 -2.24 -1.06
N LYS A 42 -0.57 -2.09 -0.84
CA LYS A 42 -1.13 -1.21 0.18
C LYS A 42 -2.27 -1.91 0.91
N GLU A 43 -2.18 -2.00 2.23
CA GLU A 43 -3.35 -2.24 3.07
C GLU A 43 -4.13 -0.92 3.14
N ALA A 44 -5.25 -0.85 2.42
CA ALA A 44 -5.96 0.39 2.16
C ALA A 44 -7.11 0.61 3.16
N ASN A 45 -7.17 1.82 3.72
CA ASN A 45 -8.32 2.29 4.46
C ASN A 45 -9.35 2.98 3.52
N ILE A 46 -10.47 3.47 4.07
CA ILE A 46 -11.54 4.09 3.29
C ILE A 46 -11.04 5.31 2.49
N LEU A 47 -10.18 6.13 3.10
CA LEU A 47 -9.63 7.31 2.44
C LEU A 47 -8.69 6.91 1.29
N ASP A 48 -7.85 5.90 1.48
CA ASP A 48 -6.97 5.38 0.42
C ASP A 48 -7.79 4.85 -0.76
N MET A 49 -8.85 4.08 -0.50
CA MET A 49 -9.75 3.57 -1.54
C MET A 49 -10.43 4.72 -2.32
N ASN A 50 -10.89 5.76 -1.62
CA ASN A 50 -11.47 6.94 -2.25
C ASN A 50 -10.44 7.71 -3.09
N PHE A 51 -9.23 7.88 -2.59
CA PHE A 51 -8.15 8.57 -3.31
C PHE A 51 -7.76 7.82 -4.59
N LEU A 52 -7.74 6.49 -4.54
CA LEU A 52 -7.45 5.62 -5.68
C LEU A 52 -8.65 5.39 -6.61
N SER A 53 -9.82 5.99 -6.32
CA SER A 53 -11.06 5.79 -7.07
C SER A 53 -11.49 4.32 -7.21
N LEU A 54 -11.31 3.53 -6.15
CA LEU A 54 -11.64 2.10 -6.11
C LEU A 54 -13.02 1.83 -5.51
N ASP A 55 -13.71 0.79 -6.00
CA ASP A 55 -14.93 0.28 -5.37
C ASP A 55 -14.59 -0.34 -3.99
N ARG A 56 -15.37 0.03 -2.98
CA ARG A 56 -15.22 -0.44 -1.59
C ARG A 56 -16.05 -1.68 -1.28
N LEU A 57 -16.90 -2.11 -2.21
CA LEU A 57 -17.87 -3.18 -2.04
C LEU A 57 -17.53 -4.43 -2.86
N HIS A 58 -16.83 -4.27 -3.98
CA HIS A 58 -16.51 -5.37 -4.90
C HIS A 58 -15.05 -5.33 -5.33
N SER A 59 -14.49 -6.52 -5.59
CA SER A 59 -13.12 -6.64 -6.07
C SER A 59 -13.00 -6.14 -7.51
N ALA A 60 -11.91 -5.44 -7.79
CA ALA A 60 -11.50 -5.02 -9.12
C ALA A 60 -10.31 -5.85 -9.63
N GLU A 61 -10.16 -5.87 -10.94
CA GLU A 61 -8.95 -6.30 -11.64
C GLU A 61 -8.14 -5.08 -12.09
N ARG A 62 -6.86 -5.31 -12.43
CA ARG A 62 -5.95 -4.30 -12.96
C ARG A 62 -6.37 -3.87 -14.38
N SER A 63 -5.79 -2.78 -14.88
CA SER A 63 -5.97 -2.43 -16.29
C SER A 63 -5.10 -3.33 -17.18
N ASP A 64 -5.60 -3.66 -18.36
CA ASP A 64 -4.79 -4.31 -19.41
C ASP A 64 -3.88 -3.31 -20.14
N ASP A 65 -4.13 -2.00 -19.99
CA ASP A 65 -3.26 -0.94 -20.50
C ASP A 65 -2.14 -0.64 -19.51
N ALA A 66 -0.89 -0.91 -19.92
CA ALA A 66 0.30 -0.68 -19.12
C ALA A 66 0.49 0.79 -18.70
N ALA A 67 0.10 1.75 -19.55
CA ALA A 67 0.23 3.17 -19.24
C ALA A 67 -0.83 3.63 -18.22
N GLU A 68 -2.03 3.04 -18.24
CA GLU A 68 -3.02 3.26 -17.19
C GLU A 68 -2.57 2.63 -15.87
N GLU A 69 -1.98 1.44 -15.93
CA GLU A 69 -1.45 0.73 -14.77
C GLU A 69 -0.30 1.50 -14.10
N ASP A 70 0.60 2.08 -14.89
CA ASP A 70 1.71 2.91 -14.37
C ASP A 70 1.21 4.18 -13.69
N LYS A 71 0.17 4.82 -14.24
CA LYS A 71 -0.49 5.97 -13.57
C LYS A 71 -1.13 5.56 -12.26
N PHE A 72 -1.75 4.38 -12.22
CA PHE A 72 -2.31 3.84 -10.98
C PHE A 72 -1.21 3.56 -9.96
N CYS A 73 -0.08 2.98 -10.37
CA CYS A 73 1.10 2.82 -9.53
C CYS A 73 1.60 4.14 -8.94
N GLY A 74 1.67 5.20 -9.74
CA GLY A 74 2.01 6.54 -9.24
C GLY A 74 1.04 7.01 -8.15
N SER A 75 -0.26 6.74 -8.31
CA SER A 75 -1.27 7.04 -7.29
C SER A 75 -1.13 6.17 -6.03
N MET A 76 -0.71 4.92 -6.18
CA MET A 76 -0.40 4.04 -5.05
C MET A 76 0.76 4.55 -4.20
N LEU A 77 1.82 5.07 -4.82
CA LEU A 77 2.92 5.70 -4.09
C LEU A 77 2.44 6.91 -3.27
N LYS A 78 1.50 7.69 -3.82
CA LYS A 78 0.90 8.84 -3.11
C LYS A 78 0.07 8.46 -1.88
N VAL A 79 -0.37 7.21 -1.75
CA VAL A 79 -1.01 6.69 -0.52
C VAL A 79 -0.05 5.89 0.36
N GLY A 80 1.24 5.84 0.03
CA GLY A 80 2.26 5.14 0.81
C GLY A 80 2.25 3.64 0.60
N ALA A 81 2.00 3.19 -0.64
CA ALA A 81 2.21 1.79 -1.00
C ALA A 81 3.69 1.42 -0.99
N THR A 82 3.99 0.17 -0.62
CA THR A 82 5.35 -0.35 -0.55
C THR A 82 5.62 -1.29 -1.73
N TRP A 83 6.82 -1.22 -2.31
CA TRP A 83 7.23 -2.11 -3.40
C TRP A 83 7.74 -3.47 -2.88
N TRP A 84 7.38 -4.52 -3.60
CA TRP A 84 7.76 -5.91 -3.35
C TRP A 84 8.17 -6.59 -4.66
N LYS A 85 9.05 -7.59 -4.62
CA LYS A 85 9.42 -8.33 -5.85
C LYS A 85 8.23 -9.11 -6.40
N SER A 86 7.35 -9.58 -5.52
CA SER A 86 6.14 -10.33 -5.90
C SER A 86 5.11 -10.31 -4.78
N ARG A 87 3.87 -10.68 -5.12
CA ARG A 87 2.80 -10.91 -4.13
C ARG A 87 3.16 -12.03 -3.15
N GLN A 88 3.87 -13.04 -3.62
CA GLN A 88 4.31 -14.16 -2.80
C GLN A 88 5.30 -13.69 -1.72
N GLU A 89 6.29 -12.88 -2.10
CA GLU A 89 7.25 -12.31 -1.13
C GLU A 89 6.55 -11.45 -0.08
N TRP A 90 5.57 -10.64 -0.48
CA TRP A 90 4.74 -9.89 0.47
C TRP A 90 3.97 -10.82 1.43
N ALA A 91 3.29 -11.83 0.89
CA ALA A 91 2.50 -12.77 1.71
C ALA A 91 3.40 -13.55 2.70
N GLU A 92 4.56 -14.02 2.24
CA GLU A 92 5.56 -14.68 3.08
C GLU A 92 6.10 -13.76 4.18
N ALA A 93 6.30 -12.47 3.87
CA ALA A 93 6.71 -11.48 4.86
C ALA A 93 5.63 -11.25 5.93
N GLN A 94 4.34 -11.26 5.59
CA GLN A 94 3.24 -11.12 6.57
C GLN A 94 3.21 -12.25 7.61
N ILE A 95 3.70 -13.44 7.24
CA ILE A 95 3.80 -14.60 8.15
C ILE A 95 5.22 -14.83 8.68
N GLY A 96 6.14 -13.89 8.47
CA GLY A 96 7.48 -13.92 9.02
C GLY A 96 8.45 -14.91 8.37
N LEU A 97 8.14 -15.40 7.16
CA LEU A 97 9.04 -16.27 6.40
C LEU A 97 10.11 -15.50 5.61
N VAL A 98 9.89 -14.21 5.38
CA VAL A 98 10.83 -13.30 4.70
C VAL A 98 11.19 -12.15 5.63
N GLU A 99 12.50 -11.86 5.75
CA GLU A 99 12.98 -10.71 6.50
C GLU A 99 12.77 -9.42 5.70
N LEU A 100 12.16 -8.42 6.34
CA LEU A 100 11.90 -7.13 5.73
C LEU A 100 13.19 -6.34 5.50
N THR A 101 13.32 -5.74 4.32
CA THR A 101 14.34 -4.71 4.08
C THR A 101 14.05 -3.45 4.88
N GLU A 102 15.06 -2.58 5.07
CA GLU A 102 14.88 -1.28 5.73
C GLU A 102 13.86 -0.38 5.03
N ILE A 103 13.63 -0.56 3.72
CA ILE A 103 12.60 0.18 2.99
C ILE A 103 11.21 -0.39 3.31
N GLN A 104 11.07 -1.72 3.33
CA GLN A 104 9.80 -2.39 3.63
C GLN A 104 9.35 -2.21 5.09
N LYS A 105 10.28 -2.02 6.02
CA LYS A 105 9.96 -1.71 7.42
C LYS A 105 9.37 -0.30 7.59
N ARG A 106 9.76 0.66 6.76
CA ARG A 106 9.36 2.07 6.94
C ARG A 106 7.84 2.21 6.85
N VAL A 107 7.30 3.04 7.73
CA VAL A 107 5.92 3.50 7.63
C VAL A 107 5.94 4.91 7.09
N LEU A 108 5.40 5.07 5.88
CA LEU A 108 5.27 6.34 5.18
C LEU A 108 3.80 6.70 5.06
N VAL A 109 3.45 7.90 5.53
CA VAL A 109 2.10 8.43 5.38
C VAL A 109 2.17 9.79 4.71
N PHE A 110 1.38 9.95 3.66
CA PHE A 110 1.27 11.18 2.90
C PHE A 110 -0.12 11.80 3.09
N GLY A 111 -0.14 13.12 3.25
CA GLY A 111 -1.34 13.95 3.31
C GLY A 111 -1.28 15.02 2.22
N TRP A 112 -2.29 15.07 1.37
CA TRP A 112 -2.33 15.94 0.19
C TRP A 112 -3.30 17.09 0.43
N PRO A 113 -2.82 18.34 0.56
CA PRO A 113 -3.68 19.51 0.74
C PRO A 113 -4.66 19.70 -0.40
N LYS A 114 -5.86 20.20 -0.10
CA LYS A 114 -6.93 20.44 -1.09
C LYS A 114 -6.58 21.52 -2.13
N ASP A 115 -5.72 22.46 -1.77
CA ASP A 115 -5.22 23.48 -2.69
C ASP A 115 -4.21 22.92 -3.72
N GLY A 116 -3.78 21.66 -3.54
CA GLY A 116 -2.83 20.98 -4.41
C GLY A 116 -1.38 21.44 -4.23
N VAL A 117 -1.10 22.26 -3.22
CA VAL A 117 0.24 22.81 -2.97
C VAL A 117 0.97 21.95 -1.93
N GLY A 118 2.06 21.32 -2.36
CA GLY A 118 2.93 20.54 -1.50
C GLY A 118 2.31 19.24 -0.97
N VAL A 119 2.96 18.69 0.04
CA VAL A 119 2.60 17.42 0.66
C VAL A 119 3.06 17.37 2.12
N TRP A 120 2.22 16.83 2.99
CA TRP A 120 2.60 16.46 4.35
C TRP A 120 3.15 15.04 4.35
N VAL A 121 4.29 14.85 5.02
CA VAL A 121 4.97 13.55 5.08
C VAL A 121 5.26 13.18 6.53
N LEU A 122 4.81 11.99 6.91
CA LEU A 122 5.13 11.37 8.18
C LEU A 122 5.97 10.11 7.94
N ARG A 123 7.04 9.95 8.73
CA ARG A 123 8.03 8.88 8.56
C ARG A 123 8.32 8.18 9.87
N TYR A 124 8.26 6.86 9.86
CA TYR A 124 8.80 6.00 10.91
C TYR A 124 9.74 4.98 10.30
N LYS A 125 10.79 4.58 11.01
CA LYS A 125 11.74 3.58 10.51
C LYS A 125 11.14 2.17 10.53
N SER A 126 10.21 1.92 11.44
CA SER A 126 9.50 0.66 11.56
C SER A 126 8.15 0.82 12.25
N GLU A 127 7.27 -0.17 12.11
CA GLU A 127 6.02 -0.25 12.89
C GLU A 127 6.26 -0.18 14.41
N ARG A 128 7.46 -0.52 14.90
CA ARG A 128 7.79 -0.43 16.34
C ARG A 128 7.92 1.00 16.85
N GLU A 129 8.17 1.97 15.96
CA GLU A 129 8.27 3.39 16.31
C GLU A 129 6.92 4.10 16.20
N VAL A 130 5.90 3.43 15.63
CA VAL A 130 4.58 4.01 15.43
C VAL A 130 3.85 4.14 16.78
N PRO A 131 3.26 5.31 17.10
CA PRO A 131 2.50 5.50 18.34
C PRO A 131 1.34 4.50 18.50
N ASN A 132 1.02 4.13 19.74
CA ASN A 132 -0.04 3.15 20.04
C ASN A 132 -1.42 3.56 19.52
N ASP A 133 -1.71 4.87 19.42
CA ASP A 133 -2.98 5.41 18.96
C ASP A 133 -3.03 5.68 17.44
N PHE A 134 -1.99 5.29 16.69
CA PHE A 134 -1.84 5.60 15.27
C PHE A 134 -2.97 5.08 14.38
N GLY A 135 -3.72 4.09 14.84
CA GLY A 135 -4.94 3.61 14.18
C GLY A 135 -5.97 4.70 13.88
N ARG A 136 -5.90 5.86 14.56
CA ARG A 136 -6.67 7.07 14.22
C ARG A 136 -6.53 7.48 12.75
N THR A 137 -5.34 7.27 12.15
CA THR A 137 -5.09 7.55 10.73
C THR A 137 -5.92 6.69 9.76
N ASN A 138 -6.44 5.55 10.22
CA ASN A 138 -7.32 4.69 9.43
C ASN A 138 -8.80 5.06 9.53
N LEU A 139 -9.16 5.95 10.46
CA LEU A 139 -10.54 6.37 10.72
C LEU A 139 -10.91 7.68 10.00
N VAL A 140 -9.91 8.39 9.47
CA VAL A 140 -10.12 9.63 8.71
C VAL A 140 -10.78 9.33 7.37
N VAL A 141 -11.69 10.22 6.95
CA VAL A 141 -12.44 10.08 5.68
C VAL A 141 -12.15 11.20 4.69
N THR A 142 -11.40 12.22 5.11
CA THR A 142 -10.91 13.29 4.25
C THR A 142 -9.40 13.51 4.39
N MET A 143 -8.77 14.10 3.37
CA MET A 143 -7.34 14.45 3.44
C MET A 143 -7.05 15.53 4.48
N ASP A 144 -7.97 16.46 4.73
CA ASP A 144 -7.79 17.49 5.77
C ASP A 144 -7.73 16.85 7.16
N GLU A 145 -8.65 15.93 7.48
CA GLU A 145 -8.61 15.16 8.72
C GLU A 145 -7.31 14.35 8.85
N LYS A 146 -6.88 13.71 7.76
CA LYS A 146 -5.61 12.97 7.73
C LYS A 146 -4.44 13.89 8.05
N ILE A 147 -4.38 15.07 7.43
CA ILE A 147 -3.32 16.06 7.65
C ILE A 147 -3.32 16.56 9.09
N GLU A 148 -4.49 16.86 9.69
CA GLU A 148 -4.55 17.28 11.09
C GLU A 148 -4.03 16.19 12.04
N VAL A 149 -4.44 14.94 11.85
CA VAL A 149 -3.90 13.81 12.64
C VAL A 149 -2.39 13.63 12.41
N MET A 150 -1.92 13.75 11.16
CA MET A 150 -0.50 13.66 10.83
C MET A 150 0.34 14.73 11.53
N LYS A 151 -0.18 15.96 11.66
CA LYS A 151 0.51 17.05 12.38
C LYS A 151 0.71 16.70 13.86
N GLU A 152 -0.26 16.07 14.51
CA GLU A 152 -0.13 15.60 15.91
C GLU A 152 1.03 14.61 16.08
N TYR A 153 1.33 13.84 15.02
CA TYR A 153 2.42 12.87 14.99
C TYR A 153 3.76 13.43 14.49
N GLY A 154 3.86 14.74 14.27
CA GLY A 154 5.10 15.40 13.86
C GLY A 154 5.39 15.31 12.36
N ALA A 155 4.35 15.22 11.53
CA ALA A 155 4.53 15.29 10.07
C ALA A 155 5.17 16.61 9.63
N LEU A 156 5.97 16.53 8.57
CA LEU A 156 6.67 17.67 7.98
C LEU A 156 6.00 18.05 6.65
N PHE A 157 5.86 19.36 6.41
CA PHE A 157 5.34 19.87 5.15
C PHE A 157 6.48 20.13 4.16
N TYR A 158 6.26 19.74 2.91
CA TYR A 158 7.14 19.98 1.78
C TYR A 158 6.34 20.73 0.72
N GLU A 159 6.73 21.97 0.41
CA GLU A 159 6.08 22.76 -0.64
C GLU A 159 6.36 22.18 -2.04
N ASP A 160 7.61 21.74 -2.28
CA ASP A 160 8.00 21.04 -3.48
C ASP A 160 7.90 19.52 -3.29
N VAL A 161 6.97 18.89 -4.02
CA VAL A 161 6.78 17.43 -4.03
C VAL A 161 8.02 16.71 -4.58
N GLY A 162 8.77 17.33 -5.50
CA GLY A 162 10.00 16.76 -6.06
C GLY A 162 11.14 16.63 -5.04
N ALA A 163 11.08 17.38 -3.94
CA ALA A 163 12.01 17.26 -2.83
C ALA A 163 11.76 16.00 -1.96
N VAL A 164 10.61 15.35 -2.10
CA VAL A 164 10.25 14.13 -1.36
C VAL A 164 10.79 12.91 -2.12
N GLU A 165 11.87 12.33 -1.60
CA GLU A 165 12.57 11.23 -2.26
C GLU A 165 11.68 10.01 -2.54
N GLU A 166 10.75 9.74 -1.62
CA GLU A 166 9.82 8.62 -1.70
C GLU A 166 8.79 8.75 -2.83
N LEU A 167 8.64 9.95 -3.39
CA LEU A 167 7.67 10.26 -4.45
C LEU A 167 8.32 10.48 -5.83
N LYS A 168 9.64 10.34 -5.95
CA LYS A 168 10.38 10.56 -7.22
C LYS A 168 10.00 9.59 -8.35
N GLY A 169 9.19 8.56 -8.09
CA GLY A 169 8.61 7.65 -9.08
C GLY A 169 7.09 7.77 -9.26
N ALA A 170 6.44 8.77 -8.65
CA ALA A 170 4.98 8.94 -8.66
C ALA A 170 4.46 9.93 -9.71
N SER A 171 5.33 10.34 -10.65
CA SER A 171 5.09 11.36 -11.68
C SER A 171 4.42 10.82 -12.94
#